data_AF-A0A0W0REQ4-F1
#
_entry.id   AF-A0A0W0REQ4-F1
#
_cell.length_a   1.000
_cell.length_b   1.000
_cell.length_c   1.000
_cell.angle_alpha   90.00
_cell.angle_beta   90.00
_cell.angle_gamma   90.00
#
_symmetry.space_group_name_H-M   'P 1'
#
loop_
_entity.id
_entity.type
_entity.pdbx_description
1 polymer ?
#
loop_
_entity_poly.entity_id
_entity_poly.type
_entity_poly.pdbx_seq_one_letter_code
_entity_poly.pdbx_strand_id
1 'polypeptide(L)' 'MRYAKLAGIERSISSHKLRHFLFTWLKKKNIDDAFIQPYSGHAKRDSLEIYSKLSLADAQDKYNDVIGDFPI' A
#
# COMPACT_ATOMS: atom_id res chain seq x y z
N MET A 1 18.45 8.59 -11.53
CA MET A 1 19.14 7.29 -11.38
C MET A 1 20.32 7.28 -10.41
N ARG A 2 21.00 8.41 -10.14
CA ARG A 2 22.17 8.46 -9.23
C ARG A 2 21.98 7.70 -7.92
N TYR A 3 20.91 8.00 -7.17
CA TYR A 3 20.65 7.36 -5.88
C TYR A 3 20.25 5.89 -5.98
N ALA A 4 19.46 5.51 -7.00
CA ALA A 4 19.11 4.11 -7.23
C ALA A 4 20.36 3.25 -7.51
N LYS A 5 21.30 3.77 -8.32
CA LYS A 5 22.58 3.10 -8.60
C LYS A 5 23.45 2.97 -7.36
N LEU A 6 23.54 4.02 -6.55
CA LEU A 6 24.28 3.99 -5.27
C LEU A 6 23.67 3.01 -4.26
N ALA A 7 22.35 2.81 -4.31
CA ALA A 7 21.63 1.85 -3.47
C ALA A 7 21.67 0.40 -4.03
N GLY A 8 22.42 0.13 -5.11
CA GLY A 8 22.48 -1.19 -5.73
C GLY A 8 21.17 -1.61 -6.41
N ILE A 9 20.28 -0.67 -6.70
CA ILE A 9 19.00 -0.98 -7.35
C ILE A 9 19.20 -0.92 -8.87
N GLU A 10 19.25 -2.10 -9.49
CA GLU A 10 19.45 -2.25 -10.94
C GLU A 10 18.25 -1.77 -11.75
N ARG A 11 17.05 -1.81 -11.16
CA ARG A 11 15.80 -1.46 -11.84
C ARG A 11 15.60 0.05 -11.89
N SER A 12 15.07 0.52 -13.01
CA SER A 12 14.61 1.91 -13.16
C SER A 12 13.50 2.23 -12.15
N ILE A 13 13.85 3.08 -11.18
CA ILE A 13 12.93 3.65 -10.20
C ILE A 13 12.62 5.09 -10.59
N SER A 14 11.35 5.36 -10.87
CA SER A 14 10.81 6.71 -11.04
C SER A 14 10.18 7.21 -9.73
N SER A 15 10.04 8.53 -9.60
CA SER A 15 9.34 9.15 -8.45
C SER A 15 7.91 8.63 -8.30
N HIS A 16 7.23 8.33 -9.41
CA HIS A 16 5.90 7.73 -9.39
C HIS A 16 5.90 6.30 -8.80
N LYS A 17 6.90 5.48 -9.15
CA LYS A 17 7.05 4.14 -8.56
C LYS A 17 7.34 4.19 -7.06
N LEU A 18 8.15 5.15 -6.60
CA LEU A 18 8.40 5.37 -5.18
C LEU A 18 7.15 5.79 -4.42
N ARG A 19 6.38 6.73 -4.97
CA ARG A 19 5.08 7.13 -4.40
C ARG A 19 4.14 5.92 -4.29
N HIS A 20 4.05 5.14 -5.36
CA HIS A 20 3.20 3.96 -5.38
C HIS A 20 3.63 2.94 -4.31
N PHE A 21 4.92 2.65 -4.24
CA PHE A 21 5.48 1.77 -3.21
C PHE A 21 5.18 2.26 -1.79
N LEU A 22 5.37 3.56 -1.52
CA LEU A 22 5.10 4.15 -0.20
C LEU A 22 3.65 3.96 0.23
N PHE A 23 2.67 4.31 -0.62
CA PHE A 23 1.26 4.20 -0.24
C PHE A 23 0.81 2.76 -0.11
N THR A 24 1.25 1.85 -0.99
CA THR A 24 1.02 0.41 -0.81
C THR A 24 1.59 -0.10 0.52
N TRP A 25 2.79 0.34 0.89
CA TRP A 25 3.41 -0.06 2.17
C TRP A 25 2.65 0.48 3.38
N LEU A 26 2.20 1.74 3.36
CA LEU A 26 1.38 2.31 4.44
C LEU A 26 0.04 1.56 4.59
N LYS A 27 -0.61 1.19 3.47
CA LYS A 27 -1.83 0.37 3.49
C LYS A 27 -1.59 -1.01 4.12
N LYS A 28 -0.49 -1.68 3.79
CA LYS A 28 -0.09 -2.95 4.43
C LYS A 28 0.17 -2.81 5.94
N LYS A 29 0.47 -1.60 6.43
CA LYS A 29 0.58 -1.29 7.86
C LYS A 29 -0.76 -0.92 8.51
N ASN A 30 -1.89 -1.17 7.82
CA ASN A 30 -3.25 -0.84 8.26
C ASN A 30 -3.48 0.66 8.51
N ILE A 31 -2.77 1.53 7.78
CA ILE A 31 -3.03 2.98 7.82
C ILE A 31 -4.20 3.28 6.88
N ASP A 32 -5.23 3.95 7.40
CA ASP A 32 -6.43 4.30 6.64
C ASP A 32 -6.17 5.35 5.55
N ASP A 33 -6.98 5.32 4.50
CA ASP A 33 -6.91 6.28 3.38
C ASP A 33 -7.09 7.73 3.84
N ALA A 34 -7.85 7.97 4.92
CA ALA A 34 -8.00 9.30 5.53
C ALA A 34 -6.66 9.89 5.98
N PHE A 35 -5.77 9.05 6.51
CA PHE A 35 -4.46 9.49 6.97
C PHE A 35 -3.46 9.61 5.82
N ILE A 36 -3.61 8.82 4.77
CA ILE A 36 -2.74 8.86 3.59
C ILE A 36 -3.09 10.04 2.69
N GLN A 37 -4.37 10.39 2.56
CA GLN A 37 -4.87 11.38 1.61
C GLN A 37 -4.13 12.72 1.67
N PRO A 38 -3.92 13.37 2.83
CA PRO A 38 -3.25 14.67 2.91
C PRO A 38 -1.82 14.65 2.36
N TYR A 39 -1.12 13.53 2.50
CA TYR A 39 0.27 13.36 2.03
C TYR A 39 0.35 12.89 0.58
N SER A 40 -0.78 12.43 0.03
CA SER A 40 -0.82 11.78 -1.27
C SER A 40 -0.96 12.73 -2.45
N GLY A 41 -1.48 13.94 -2.21
CA GLY A 41 -1.85 14.90 -3.24
C GLY A 41 -3.08 14.50 -4.05
N HIS A 42 -3.82 13.46 -3.65
CA HIS A 42 -5.07 13.08 -4.30
C HIS A 42 -6.25 13.90 -3.75
N ALA A 43 -7.01 14.51 -4.66
CA ALA A 43 -8.21 15.25 -4.31
C ALA A 43 -9.33 14.35 -3.77
N LYS A 44 -9.39 13.08 -4.22
CA LYS A 44 -10.42 12.11 -3.86
C LYS A 44 -9.81 10.88 -3.19
N ARG A 45 -10.52 10.34 -2.21
CA ARG A 45 -10.15 9.10 -1.52
C ARG A 45 -10.19 7.89 -2.44
N ASP A 46 -11.12 7.87 -3.40
CA ASP A 46 -11.30 6.80 -4.38
C ASP A 46 -10.01 6.52 -5.16
N SER A 47 -9.18 7.55 -5.37
CA SER A 47 -7.88 7.40 -6.04
C SER A 47 -6.87 6.58 -5.23
N LEU A 48 -7.10 6.36 -3.93
CA LEU A 48 -6.26 5.54 -3.06
C LEU A 48 -6.69 4.06 -3.04
N GLU A 49 -7.89 3.71 -3.54
CA GLU A 49 -8.38 2.33 -3.55
C GLU A 49 -7.48 1.37 -4.34
N ILE A 50 -6.74 1.89 -5.30
CA ILE A 50 -5.74 1.13 -6.08
C ILE A 50 -4.68 0.49 -5.18
N TYR A 51 -4.40 1.08 -4.02
CA TYR A 51 -3.43 0.58 -3.05
C TYR A 51 -4.03 -0.49 -2.12
N SER A 52 -5.36 -0.45 -1.90
CA SER A 52 -6.11 -1.43 -1.10
C SER A 52 -6.24 -2.77 -1.81
N LYS A 53 -6.37 -2.80 -3.15
CA LYS A 53 -6.50 -4.06 -3.92
C LYS A 53 -5.27 -4.97 -3.82
N LEU A 54 -4.10 -4.41 -3.49
CA LEU A 54 -2.84 -5.16 -3.36
C LEU A 54 -2.68 -5.86 -2.00
N SER A 55 -3.54 -5.57 -1.02
CA SER A 55 -3.56 -6.26 0.28
C SER A 55 -4.57 -7.40 0.35
N LEU A 56 -5.24 -7.76 -0.76
CA LEU A 56 -6.19 -8.87 -0.80
C LEU A 56 -5.57 -10.21 -0.39
N ALA A 57 -4.31 -10.45 -0.77
CA ALA A 57 -3.58 -11.63 -0.31
C ALA A 57 -3.37 -11.62 1.22
N ASP A 58 -3.01 -10.47 1.79
CA ASP A 58 -2.83 -10.30 3.25
C ASP A 58 -4.19 -10.34 3.99
N ALA A 59 -5.29 -9.97 3.32
CA ALA A 59 -6.64 -10.00 3.88
C ALA A 59 -7.18 -11.43 4.00
N GLN A 60 -6.76 -12.35 3.13
CA GLN A 60 -7.20 -13.76 3.19
C GLN A 60 -6.71 -14.44 4.47
N ASP A 61 -5.46 -14.21 4.86
CA ASP A 61 -4.89 -14.76 6.08
C ASP A 61 -5.63 -14.21 7.31
N LYS A 62 -5.86 -12.88 7.34
CA LYS A 62 -6.61 -12.22 8.41
C LYS A 62 -8.05 -12.72 8.53
N TYR A 63 -8.70 -12.99 7.40
CA TYR A 63 -10.04 -13.58 7.36
C TYR A 63 -10.04 -15.00 7.93
N ASN A 64 -9.11 -15.84 7.49
CA ASN A 64 -8.97 -17.22 7.96
C ASN A 64 -8.74 -17.27 9.49
N ASP A 65 -7.97 -16.33 10.03
CA ASP A 65 -7.69 -16.23 11.47
C ASP A 65 -8.93 -15.96 12.32
N VAL A 66 -9.92 -15.20 11.82
CA VAL A 66 -11.06 -14.73 12.62
C VAL A 66 -12.38 -15.43 12.31
N ILE A 67 -12.52 -16.05 11.13
CA ILE A 67 -13.77 -16.68 10.70
C ILE A 67 -14.12 -17.90 11.55
N GLY A 68 -13.13 -18.58 12.14
CA GLY A 68 -13.34 -19.71 13.04
C GLY A 68 -14.01 -19.34 14.36
N ASP A 69 -13.88 -18.09 14.82
CA ASP A 69 -14.51 -17.57 16.04
C ASP A 69 -15.94 -17.06 15.79
N PHE A 70 -16.46 -17.22 14.57
CA PHE A 70 -17.79 -16.74 14.20
C PHE A 70 -18.87 -17.57 14.94
N PRO A 71 -19.69 -16.95 15.80
CA PRO A 71 -20.59 -17.69 16.68
C PRO A 71 -21.85 -18.14 15.91
N ILE A 72 -21.87 -19.39 15.45
CA ILE A 72 -23.06 -20.10 14.97
C ILE A 72 -23.19 -21.43 15.69
#